data_AF-A0A162BHM3-F1
#
_entry.id   AF-A0A162BHM3-F1
#
_cell.length_a   1.000
_cell.length_b   1.000
_cell.length_c   1.000
_cell.angle_alpha   90.00
_cell.angle_beta   90.00
_cell.angle_gamma   90.00
#
_symmetry.space_group_name_H-M   'P 1'
#
loop_
_entity.id
_entity.type
_entity.pdbx_description
1 polymer ?
#
loop_
_entity_poly.entity_id
_entity_poly.type
_entity_poly.pdbx_seq_one_letter_code
_entity_poly.pdbx_strand_id
1 'polypeptide(L)'
;MLRVELVTGFDHLYESGAVDARKLHDLAVKLTEQKEIGYLDALASALPASKHVCISSVDSLFKRYEAGFGPIKDFLLGLKLISNQNDVVIKIRVNIFVFAFLAHAKNLDLMFHTEIAAMHKSRFLSWQNAIHNLVLFESKGRIITCEQKVLVKPYLKLRKILERDSTRNELALLALLTFSCPMHEKEILKVLGGSDSALKALLFTLLDTGVVTISCGLVTIEQMYIPIAVFFVRAKLGVDLIQLSQRWV
;
A
#
# COMPACT_ATOMS: atom_id res chain seq x y z
N MET A 1 0.85 -24.70 -1.77
CA MET A 1 0.66 -23.89 -0.54
C MET A 1 0.94 -22.40 -0.78
N LEU A 2 -0.02 -21.51 -0.48
CA LEU A 2 0.10 -20.05 -0.61
C LEU A 2 0.65 -19.42 0.68
N ARG A 3 1.66 -18.56 0.57
CA ARG A 3 2.29 -17.81 1.67
C ARG A 3 2.22 -16.32 1.43
N VAL A 4 1.93 -15.55 2.48
CA VAL A 4 1.87 -14.09 2.44
C VAL A 4 3.04 -13.51 3.21
N GLU A 5 3.98 -12.90 2.48
CA GLU A 5 5.05 -12.12 3.07
C GLU A 5 4.61 -10.66 3.22
N LEU A 6 4.58 -10.22 4.47
CA LEU A 6 4.28 -8.84 4.82
C LEU A 6 5.55 -8.01 4.67
N VAL A 7 5.43 -6.89 3.97
CA VAL A 7 6.54 -5.99 3.70
C VAL A 7 6.21 -4.57 4.15
N THR A 8 7.24 -3.82 4.52
CA THR A 8 7.11 -2.41 4.90
C THR A 8 7.54 -1.51 3.75
N GLY A 9 6.63 -0.64 3.30
CA GLY A 9 6.90 0.30 2.22
C GLY A 9 6.74 -0.37 0.86
N PHE A 10 7.57 0.04 -0.11
CA PHE A 10 7.35 -0.26 -1.52
C PHE A 10 8.51 -1.02 -2.18
N ASP A 11 9.47 -1.50 -1.39
CA ASP A 11 10.66 -2.23 -1.87
C ASP A 11 10.29 -3.46 -2.71
N HIS A 12 9.14 -4.07 -2.41
CA HIS A 12 8.65 -5.28 -3.08
C HIS A 12 8.24 -5.06 -4.54
N LEU A 13 8.13 -3.81 -5.01
CA LEU A 13 7.73 -3.48 -6.37
C LEU A 13 8.87 -3.56 -7.38
N TYR A 14 10.11 -3.63 -6.92
CA TYR A 14 11.31 -3.61 -7.77
C TYR A 14 12.05 -4.94 -7.78
N GLU A 15 11.43 -6.02 -7.28
CA GLU A 15 12.09 -7.32 -7.25
C GLU A 15 12.18 -7.95 -8.66
N SER A 16 13.41 -8.24 -9.08
CA SER A 16 13.68 -8.93 -10.34
C SER A 16 13.23 -10.40 -10.25
N GLY A 17 12.51 -10.87 -11.27
CA GLY A 17 12.03 -12.26 -11.35
C GLY A 17 10.70 -12.55 -10.64
N ALA A 18 10.10 -11.57 -9.96
CA ALA A 18 8.73 -11.69 -9.45
C ALA A 18 7.69 -11.40 -10.54
N VAL A 19 6.56 -12.09 -10.49
CA VAL A 19 5.39 -11.82 -11.34
C VAL A 19 4.62 -10.65 -10.76
N ASP A 20 4.39 -9.60 -11.55
CA ASP A 20 3.57 -8.46 -11.11
C ASP A 20 2.09 -8.85 -11.02
N ALA A 21 1.48 -8.69 -9.84
CA ALA A 21 0.10 -9.09 -9.58
C ALA A 21 -0.91 -8.40 -10.49
N ARG A 22 -0.67 -7.12 -10.84
CA ARG A 22 -1.59 -6.37 -11.70
C ARG A 22 -1.54 -6.87 -13.13
N LYS A 23 -0.34 -7.07 -13.68
CA LYS A 23 -0.20 -7.67 -15.02
C LYS A 23 -0.86 -9.03 -15.08
N LEU A 24 -0.70 -9.85 -14.03
CA LEU A 24 -1.33 -11.16 -13.93
C LEU A 24 -2.86 -11.05 -13.87
N HIS A 25 -3.39 -10.14 -13.06
CA HIS A 25 -4.83 -9.87 -12.97
C HIS A 25 -5.41 -9.39 -14.30
N ASP A 26 -4.79 -8.38 -14.93
CA ASP A 26 -5.23 -7.82 -16.22
C ASP A 26 -5.21 -8.87 -17.33
N LEU A 27 -4.23 -9.79 -17.32
CA LEU A 27 -4.16 -10.91 -18.25
C LEU A 27 -5.31 -11.91 -18.01
N ALA A 28 -5.59 -12.25 -16.75
CA ALA A 28 -6.70 -13.14 -16.39
C ALA A 28 -8.06 -12.55 -16.77
N VAL A 29 -8.28 -11.25 -16.57
CA VAL A 29 -9.51 -10.55 -16.99
C VAL A 29 -9.67 -10.62 -18.52
N LYS A 30 -8.61 -10.29 -19.28
CA LYS A 30 -8.65 -10.39 -20.75
C LYS A 30 -8.94 -11.81 -21.24
N LEU A 31 -8.34 -12.82 -20.61
CA LEU A 31 -8.59 -14.23 -20.97
C LEU A 31 -10.03 -14.66 -20.66
N THR A 32 -10.60 -14.17 -19.56
CA THR A 32 -12.00 -14.40 -19.20
C THR A 32 -12.93 -13.83 -20.28
N GLU A 33 -12.66 -12.61 -20.75
CA GLU A 33 -13.43 -11.96 -21.82
C GLU A 33 -13.26 -12.63 -23.19
N GLN A 34 -12.05 -13.08 -23.53
CA GLN A 34 -11.73 -13.64 -24.85
C GLN A 34 -12.11 -15.10 -25.03
N LYS A 35 -12.00 -15.91 -23.98
CA LYS A 35 -12.16 -17.38 -24.06
C LYS A 35 -13.42 -17.88 -23.37
N GLU A 36 -14.24 -16.99 -22.80
CA GLU A 36 -15.44 -17.34 -22.02
C GLU A 36 -15.20 -18.38 -20.91
N ILE A 37 -13.98 -18.40 -20.34
CA ILE A 37 -13.62 -19.26 -19.21
C ILE A 37 -13.78 -18.51 -17.89
N GLY A 38 -13.96 -19.23 -16.77
CA GLY A 38 -14.04 -18.61 -15.45
C GLY A 38 -12.73 -17.92 -15.04
N TYR A 39 -12.82 -16.88 -14.20
CA TYR A 39 -11.65 -16.11 -13.73
C TYR A 39 -10.57 -16.99 -13.07
N LEU A 40 -10.98 -18.04 -12.35
CA LEU A 40 -10.05 -18.99 -11.72
C LEU A 40 -9.19 -19.72 -12.76
N ASP A 41 -9.82 -20.23 -13.82
CA ASP A 41 -9.14 -20.96 -14.90
C ASP A 41 -8.26 -20.03 -15.74
N ALA A 42 -8.74 -18.80 -15.96
CA ALA A 42 -7.96 -17.75 -16.61
C ALA A 42 -6.72 -17.38 -15.79
N LEU A 43 -6.85 -17.22 -14.47
CA LEU A 43 -5.74 -16.93 -13.57
C LEU A 43 -4.75 -18.10 -13.51
N ALA A 44 -5.24 -19.33 -13.45
CA ALA A 44 -4.40 -20.53 -13.49
C ALA A 44 -3.59 -20.62 -14.80
N SER A 45 -4.24 -20.31 -15.93
CA SER A 45 -3.61 -20.31 -17.26
C SER A 45 -2.60 -19.17 -17.44
N ALA A 46 -2.78 -18.06 -16.73
CA ALA A 46 -1.90 -16.90 -16.80
C ALA A 46 -0.66 -17.03 -15.90
N LEU A 47 -0.66 -17.96 -14.93
CA LEU A 47 0.49 -18.21 -14.08
C LEU A 47 1.66 -18.82 -14.87
N PRO A 48 2.91 -18.47 -14.53
CA PRO A 48 4.07 -19.14 -15.11
C PRO A 48 4.04 -20.64 -14.84
N ALA A 49 4.53 -21.44 -15.79
CA ALA A 49 4.74 -22.87 -15.63
C ALA A 49 5.93 -23.16 -14.70
N SER A 50 5.79 -22.84 -13.40
CA SER A 50 6.77 -23.06 -12.35
C SER A 50 6.09 -23.62 -11.10
N LYS A 51 6.78 -24.53 -10.40
CA LYS A 51 6.34 -25.03 -9.09
C LYS A 51 6.48 -23.99 -7.97
N HIS A 52 7.33 -22.98 -8.18
CA HIS A 52 7.58 -21.90 -7.24
C HIS A 52 7.34 -20.57 -7.93
N VAL A 53 6.33 -19.84 -7.47
CA VAL A 53 5.95 -18.54 -8.04
C VAL A 53 6.05 -17.48 -6.96
N CYS A 54 6.82 -16.42 -7.22
CA CYS A 54 6.80 -15.20 -6.42
C CYS A 54 5.94 -14.16 -7.13
N ILE A 55 4.99 -13.57 -6.42
CA ILE A 55 4.09 -12.53 -6.93
C ILE A 55 4.30 -11.26 -6.10
N SER A 56 4.63 -10.17 -6.80
CA SER A 56 4.83 -8.85 -6.22
C SER A 56 3.65 -7.91 -6.49
N SER A 57 3.70 -6.71 -5.92
CA SER A 57 2.76 -5.61 -6.19
C SER A 57 1.29 -5.92 -5.96
N VAL A 58 0.95 -6.86 -5.05
CA VAL A 58 -0.45 -7.22 -4.78
C VAL A 58 -1.26 -6.02 -4.29
N ASP A 59 -0.62 -5.08 -3.60
CA ASP A 59 -1.21 -3.82 -3.13
C ASP A 59 -1.79 -2.96 -4.25
N SER A 60 -1.28 -3.10 -5.49
CA SER A 60 -1.82 -2.37 -6.64
C SER A 60 -3.26 -2.81 -7.01
N LEU A 61 -3.67 -4.01 -6.60
CA LEU A 61 -5.06 -4.51 -6.70
C LEU A 61 -5.94 -3.98 -5.57
N PHE A 62 -5.33 -3.47 -4.48
CA PHE A 62 -6.01 -2.75 -3.43
C PHE A 62 -6.32 -1.32 -3.91
N LYS A 63 -7.33 -1.19 -4.78
CA LYS A 63 -7.82 0.11 -5.25
C LYS A 63 -9.34 0.15 -5.12
N ARG A 64 -9.84 1.28 -4.58
CA ARG A 64 -11.27 1.58 -4.47
C ARG A 64 -11.83 1.89 -5.87
N TYR A 65 -12.04 0.86 -6.68
CA TYR A 65 -12.88 0.95 -7.88
C TYR A 65 -14.35 0.74 -7.50
N GLU A 66 -15.27 0.92 -8.46
CA GLU A 66 -16.71 0.64 -8.28
C GLU A 66 -16.97 -0.78 -7.72
N ALA A 67 -16.07 -1.73 -7.99
CA ALA A 67 -16.11 -3.10 -7.46
C ALA A 67 -15.61 -3.26 -6.00
N GLY A 68 -15.19 -2.19 -5.32
CA GLY A 68 -14.66 -2.23 -3.96
C GLY A 68 -13.36 -3.05 -3.84
N PHE A 69 -13.22 -3.80 -2.73
CA PHE A 69 -12.05 -4.66 -2.46
C PHE A 69 -12.17 -6.07 -3.08
N GLY A 70 -13.13 -6.28 -3.98
CA GLY A 70 -13.35 -7.56 -4.68
C GLY A 70 -12.09 -8.05 -5.42
N PRO A 71 -11.44 -7.23 -6.26
CA PRO A 71 -10.33 -7.70 -7.10
C PRO A 71 -9.18 -8.33 -6.32
N ILE A 72 -8.71 -7.69 -5.26
CA ILE A 72 -7.64 -8.26 -4.42
C ILE A 72 -8.11 -9.51 -3.68
N LYS A 73 -9.35 -9.55 -3.20
CA LYS A 73 -9.89 -10.72 -2.51
C LYS A 73 -9.99 -11.91 -3.46
N ASP A 74 -10.59 -11.71 -4.62
CA ASP A 74 -10.82 -12.77 -5.61
C ASP A 74 -9.51 -13.30 -6.17
N PHE A 75 -8.54 -12.40 -6.39
CA PHE A 75 -7.18 -12.77 -6.77
C PHE A 75 -6.50 -13.64 -5.71
N LEU A 76 -6.49 -13.22 -4.45
CA LEU A 76 -5.86 -13.96 -3.35
C LEU A 76 -6.51 -15.32 -3.10
N LEU A 77 -7.85 -15.38 -3.14
CA LEU A 77 -8.60 -16.63 -3.03
C LEU A 77 -8.35 -17.55 -4.22
N GLY A 78 -8.32 -17.00 -5.43
CA GLY A 78 -8.00 -17.75 -6.65
C GLY A 78 -6.61 -18.38 -6.57
N LEU A 79 -5.60 -17.60 -6.20
CA LEU A 79 -4.24 -18.11 -6.00
C LEU A 79 -4.18 -19.21 -4.92
N LYS A 80 -4.95 -19.07 -3.83
CA LYS A 80 -5.03 -20.11 -2.79
C LYS A 80 -5.59 -21.42 -3.34
N LEU A 81 -6.68 -21.34 -4.09
CA LEU A 81 -7.30 -22.52 -4.71
C LEU A 81 -6.35 -23.20 -5.70
N ILE A 82 -5.72 -22.42 -6.59
CA ILE A 82 -4.74 -22.92 -7.56
C ILE A 82 -3.56 -23.59 -6.84
N SER A 83 -3.04 -22.93 -5.81
CA SER A 83 -1.91 -23.43 -5.02
C SER A 83 -2.21 -24.74 -4.29
N ASN A 84 -3.48 -24.99 -3.94
CA ASN A 84 -3.93 -26.21 -3.31
C ASN A 84 -4.21 -27.33 -4.34
N GLN A 85 -4.79 -26.99 -5.49
CA GLN A 85 -5.16 -27.97 -6.53
C GLN A 85 -3.94 -28.49 -7.31
N ASN A 86 -2.99 -27.60 -7.62
CA ASN A 86 -1.89 -27.91 -8.55
C ASN A 86 -0.54 -28.17 -7.83
N ASP A 87 -0.56 -28.27 -6.49
CA ASP A 87 0.64 -28.39 -5.63
C ASP A 87 1.73 -27.35 -5.95
N VAL A 88 1.32 -26.15 -6.33
CA VAL A 88 2.22 -25.02 -6.62
C VAL A 88 2.47 -24.24 -5.33
N VAL A 89 3.72 -23.89 -5.05
CA VAL A 89 4.07 -23.00 -3.93
C VAL A 89 4.06 -21.57 -4.44
N ILE A 90 3.10 -20.78 -3.95
CA ILE A 90 2.94 -19.38 -4.33
C ILE A 90 3.33 -18.53 -3.13
N LYS A 91 4.28 -17.62 -3.31
CA LYS A 91 4.63 -16.60 -2.34
C LYS A 91 4.14 -15.25 -2.87
N ILE A 92 3.34 -14.54 -2.07
CA ILE A 92 2.88 -13.20 -2.41
C ILE A 92 3.46 -12.17 -1.44
N ARG A 93 3.75 -10.98 -1.93
CA ARG A 93 4.17 -9.85 -1.10
C ARG A 93 3.09 -8.78 -1.04
N VAL A 94 2.78 -8.34 0.18
CA VAL A 94 1.72 -7.37 0.45
C VAL A 94 2.22 -6.37 1.49
N ASN A 95 2.00 -5.08 1.27
CA ASN A 95 2.29 -4.05 2.24
C ASN A 95 1.51 -4.32 3.54
N ILE A 96 2.20 -4.20 4.67
CA ILE A 96 1.66 -4.52 5.98
C ILE A 96 0.40 -3.71 6.34
N PHE A 97 0.27 -2.47 5.87
CA PHE A 97 -0.89 -1.62 6.14
C PHE A 97 -2.11 -2.06 5.31
N VAL A 98 -1.90 -2.44 4.05
CA VAL A 98 -2.95 -3.00 3.18
C VAL A 98 -3.45 -4.32 3.75
N PHE A 99 -2.52 -5.21 4.11
CA PHE A 99 -2.87 -6.50 4.68
C PHE A 99 -3.63 -6.34 6.00
N ALA A 100 -3.16 -5.47 6.90
CA ALA A 100 -3.85 -5.19 8.15
C ALA A 100 -5.28 -4.69 7.93
N PHE A 101 -5.47 -3.75 7.00
CA PHE A 101 -6.80 -3.26 6.65
C PHE A 101 -7.70 -4.41 6.16
N LEU A 102 -7.22 -5.26 5.26
CA LEU A 102 -7.98 -6.39 4.72
C LEU A 102 -8.28 -7.46 5.78
N ALA A 103 -7.33 -7.74 6.67
CA ALA A 103 -7.52 -8.66 7.78
C ALA A 103 -8.66 -8.20 8.69
N HIS A 104 -8.65 -6.93 9.13
CA HIS A 104 -9.72 -6.39 9.98
C HIS A 104 -11.05 -6.23 9.25
N ALA A 105 -11.04 -5.82 7.97
CA ALA A 105 -12.27 -5.58 7.23
C ALA A 105 -12.95 -6.85 6.68
N LYS A 106 -12.17 -7.92 6.44
CA LYS A 106 -12.63 -9.11 5.68
C LYS A 106 -12.17 -10.45 6.28
N ASN A 107 -11.54 -10.46 7.46
CA ASN A 107 -10.98 -11.66 8.11
C ASN A 107 -10.03 -12.44 7.20
N LEU A 108 -9.30 -11.70 6.35
CA LEU A 108 -8.42 -12.27 5.34
C LEU A 108 -7.29 -13.08 6.00
N ASP A 109 -6.80 -12.64 7.15
CA ASP A 109 -5.75 -13.29 7.93
C ASP A 109 -6.08 -14.72 8.35
N LEU A 110 -7.35 -15.06 8.54
CA LEU A 110 -7.77 -16.44 8.87
C LEU A 110 -7.52 -17.42 7.72
N MET A 111 -7.30 -16.91 6.50
CA MET A 111 -7.22 -17.72 5.30
C MET A 111 -5.79 -17.97 4.81
N PHE A 112 -4.78 -17.27 5.35
CA PHE A 112 -3.43 -17.34 4.81
C PHE A 112 -2.36 -17.48 5.90
N HIS A 113 -1.27 -18.19 5.56
CA HIS A 113 -0.06 -18.19 6.38
C HIS A 113 0.72 -16.91 6.13
N THR A 114 0.96 -16.12 7.18
CA THR A 114 1.65 -14.82 7.10
C THR A 114 3.06 -14.93 7.68
N GLU A 115 4.03 -14.31 7.01
CA GLU A 115 5.41 -14.21 7.44
C GLU A 115 5.92 -12.77 7.29
N ILE A 116 6.86 -12.35 8.13
CA ILE A 116 7.52 -11.04 8.03
C ILE A 116 9.02 -11.21 8.20
N ALA A 117 9.81 -10.67 7.26
CA ALA A 117 11.26 -10.69 7.36
C ALA A 117 11.78 -9.71 8.44
N ALA A 118 12.91 -10.04 9.06
CA ALA A 118 13.50 -9.24 10.15
C ALA A 118 13.73 -7.77 9.78
N MET A 119 14.16 -7.50 8.53
CA MET A 119 14.34 -6.14 8.01
C MET A 119 13.04 -5.32 8.04
N HIS A 120 11.92 -5.92 7.61
CA HIS A 120 10.61 -5.26 7.59
C HIS A 120 10.08 -5.03 9.01
N LYS A 121 10.26 -6.01 9.90
CA LYS A 121 9.94 -5.88 11.33
C LYS A 121 10.72 -4.72 11.98
N SER A 122 12.04 -4.65 11.76
CA SER A 122 12.87 -3.56 12.28
C SER A 122 12.42 -2.20 11.74
N ARG A 123 12.10 -2.12 10.45
CA ARG A 123 11.62 -0.87 9.83
C ARG A 123 10.28 -0.43 10.41
N PHE A 124 9.35 -1.37 10.62
CA PHE A 124 8.06 -1.09 11.25
C PHE A 124 8.24 -0.49 12.66
N LEU A 125 9.08 -1.09 13.49
CA LEU A 125 9.37 -0.60 14.84
C LEU A 125 10.02 0.80 14.80
N SER A 126 10.91 1.05 13.83
CA SER A 126 11.48 2.38 13.61
C SER A 126 10.39 3.41 13.26
N TRP A 127 9.42 3.06 12.41
CA TRP A 127 8.30 3.94 12.09
C TRP A 127 7.39 4.19 13.28
N GLN A 128 7.08 3.16 14.07
CA GLN A 128 6.32 3.31 15.31
C GLN A 128 7.01 4.30 16.26
N ASN A 129 8.33 4.19 16.43
CA ASN A 129 9.10 5.12 17.25
C ASN A 129 9.08 6.55 16.67
N ALA A 130 9.23 6.71 15.36
CA ALA A 130 9.13 8.02 14.71
C ALA A 130 7.76 8.68 14.92
N ILE A 131 6.68 7.90 14.77
CA ILE A 131 5.30 8.37 15.02
C ILE A 131 5.13 8.77 16.49
N HIS A 132 5.65 7.96 17.43
CA HIS A 132 5.62 8.29 18.85
C HIS A 132 6.34 9.62 19.14
N ASN A 133 7.51 9.85 18.53
CA ASN A 133 8.24 11.10 18.71
C ASN A 133 7.54 12.30 18.05
N LEU A 134 6.85 12.12 16.92
CA LEU A 134 5.98 13.16 16.36
C LEU A 134 4.82 13.51 17.32
N VAL A 135 4.18 12.51 17.94
CA VAL A 135 3.15 12.74 18.96
C VAL A 135 3.71 13.54 20.15
N LEU A 136 4.90 13.18 20.65
CA LEU A 136 5.54 13.88 21.75
C LEU A 136 5.99 15.30 21.38
N PHE A 137 6.44 15.50 20.14
CA PHE A 137 6.76 16.82 19.61
C PHE A 137 5.51 17.71 19.58
N GLU A 138 4.40 17.20 19.06
CA GLU A 138 3.16 17.98 18.94
C GLU A 138 2.47 18.24 20.29
N SER A 139 2.41 17.23 21.17
CA SER A 139 1.69 17.34 22.45
C SER A 139 2.51 17.94 23.59
N LYS A 140 3.84 17.84 23.56
CA LYS A 140 4.72 18.24 24.67
C LYS A 140 5.87 19.17 24.25
N GLY A 141 5.95 19.57 22.99
CA GLY A 141 7.04 20.42 22.47
C GLY A 141 8.43 19.75 22.55
N ARG A 142 8.50 18.42 22.65
CA ARG A 142 9.79 17.70 22.80
C ARG A 142 10.59 17.74 21.51
N ILE A 143 11.84 18.17 21.57
CA ILE A 143 12.75 18.19 20.42
C ILE A 143 12.97 16.77 19.89
N ILE A 144 12.79 16.59 18.58
CA ILE A 144 13.11 15.32 17.90
C ILE A 144 14.64 15.22 17.71
N THR A 145 15.23 14.13 18.18
CA THR A 145 16.68 13.88 18.21
C THR A 145 17.24 13.44 16.84
N CYS A 146 18.58 13.32 16.76
CA CYS A 146 19.38 13.35 15.52
C CYS A 146 18.86 12.50 14.35
N GLU A 147 18.52 11.23 14.57
CA GLU A 147 18.13 10.31 13.47
C GLU A 147 16.79 10.68 12.82
N GLN A 148 15.89 11.29 13.58
CA GLN A 148 14.53 11.63 13.12
C GLN A 148 14.37 13.13 12.86
N LYS A 149 15.41 13.93 13.09
CA LYS A 149 15.42 15.38 12.83
C LYS A 149 15.09 15.71 11.37
N VAL A 150 15.46 14.82 10.45
CA VAL A 150 15.13 14.94 9.01
C VAL A 150 13.62 14.98 8.74
N LEU A 151 12.80 14.41 9.64
CA LEU A 151 11.34 14.41 9.51
C LEU A 151 10.69 15.74 9.89
N VAL A 152 11.34 16.57 10.71
CA VAL A 152 10.73 17.76 11.32
C VAL A 152 10.29 18.77 10.26
N LYS A 153 11.17 19.11 9.31
CA LYS A 153 10.85 20.12 8.29
C LYS A 153 9.72 19.66 7.35
N PRO A 154 9.77 18.45 6.75
CA PRO A 154 8.65 17.92 5.98
C PRO A 154 7.35 17.82 6.79
N TYR A 155 7.42 17.38 8.04
CA TYR A 155 6.27 17.31 8.95
C TYR A 155 5.62 18.68 9.13
N LEU A 156 6.39 19.71 9.49
CA LEU A 156 5.86 21.06 9.73
C LEU A 156 5.23 21.67 8.46
N LYS A 157 5.84 21.45 7.29
CA LYS A 157 5.26 21.87 6.02
C LYS A 157 3.91 21.21 5.76
N LEU A 158 3.84 19.89 5.92
CA LEU A 158 2.60 19.15 5.71
C LEU A 158 1.55 19.50 6.78
N ARG A 159 1.95 19.70 8.03
CA ARG A 159 1.08 20.13 9.14
C ARG A 159 0.35 21.43 8.77
N LYS A 160 1.09 22.44 8.31
CA LYS A 160 0.54 23.74 7.90
C LYS A 160 -0.49 23.63 6.77
N ILE A 161 -0.32 22.67 5.86
CA ILE A 161 -1.31 22.40 4.81
C ILE A 161 -2.55 21.78 5.44
N LEU A 162 -2.38 20.70 6.22
CA LEU A 162 -3.45 19.89 6.81
C LEU A 162 -4.19 20.57 7.99
N GLU A 163 -3.76 21.75 8.41
CA GLU A 163 -4.47 22.62 9.37
C GLU A 163 -5.60 23.42 8.75
N ARG A 164 -5.59 23.61 7.42
CA ARG A 164 -6.62 24.38 6.73
C ARG A 164 -7.94 23.60 6.73
N ASP A 165 -9.05 24.34 6.75
CA ASP A 165 -10.40 23.76 6.76
C ASP A 165 -10.70 22.92 5.50
N SER A 166 -10.11 23.30 4.36
CA SER A 166 -10.28 22.63 3.07
C SER A 166 -9.07 21.72 2.74
N THR A 167 -8.93 20.59 3.45
CA THR A 167 -7.79 19.65 3.28
C THR A 167 -8.19 18.22 2.93
N ARG A 168 -9.47 18.05 2.55
CA ARG A 168 -10.05 16.73 2.28
C ARG A 168 -9.29 15.98 1.19
N ASN A 169 -8.89 16.66 0.12
CA ASN A 169 -8.23 16.02 -1.03
C ASN A 169 -6.77 15.68 -0.72
N GLU A 170 -6.08 16.52 0.04
CA GLU A 170 -4.73 16.30 0.56
C GLU A 170 -4.69 15.09 1.47
N LEU A 171 -5.64 14.99 2.41
CA LEU A 171 -5.78 13.84 3.29
C LEU A 171 -6.15 12.57 2.53
N ALA A 172 -7.07 12.67 1.57
CA ALA A 172 -7.46 11.53 0.75
C ALA A 172 -6.29 11.01 -0.09
N LEU A 173 -5.50 11.90 -0.70
CA LEU A 173 -4.32 11.53 -1.46
C LEU A 173 -3.22 10.96 -0.56
N LEU A 174 -2.97 11.56 0.61
CA LEU A 174 -1.98 11.06 1.57
C LEU A 174 -2.35 9.67 2.08
N ALA A 175 -3.63 9.44 2.41
CA ALA A 175 -4.13 8.13 2.76
C ALA A 175 -3.96 7.14 1.60
N LEU A 176 -4.40 7.52 0.40
CA LEU A 176 -4.29 6.69 -0.81
C LEU A 176 -2.84 6.26 -1.08
N LEU A 177 -1.88 7.18 -0.99
CA LEU A 177 -0.46 6.87 -1.16
C LEU A 177 0.12 6.09 0.03
N THR A 178 -0.50 6.11 1.21
CA THR A 178 -0.03 5.26 2.32
C THR A 178 -0.38 3.78 2.07
N PHE A 179 -1.49 3.50 1.38
CA PHE A 179 -1.93 2.13 1.08
C PHE A 179 -1.48 1.62 -0.28
N SER A 180 -1.58 2.43 -1.33
CA SER A 180 -1.55 1.96 -2.72
C SER A 180 -0.41 2.57 -3.55
N CYS A 181 0.54 3.25 -2.90
CA CYS A 181 1.71 3.83 -3.57
C CYS A 181 2.62 2.75 -4.15
N PRO A 182 3.37 3.09 -5.22
CA PRO A 182 3.34 4.32 -6.00
C PRO A 182 2.22 4.29 -7.04
N MET A 183 1.76 5.46 -7.47
CA MET A 183 0.60 5.58 -8.37
C MET A 183 0.84 6.57 -9.50
N HIS A 184 0.29 6.28 -10.68
CA HIS A 184 0.24 7.28 -11.74
C HIS A 184 -0.83 8.33 -11.47
N GLU A 185 -0.63 9.55 -11.97
CA GLU A 185 -1.60 10.65 -11.85
C GLU A 185 -3.00 10.25 -12.38
N LYS A 186 -3.06 9.53 -13.51
CA LYS A 186 -4.32 9.03 -14.08
C LYS A 186 -5.09 8.13 -13.12
N GLU A 187 -4.38 7.37 -12.29
CA GLU A 187 -5.00 6.47 -11.32
C GLU A 187 -5.49 7.23 -10.10
N ILE A 188 -4.72 8.21 -9.65
CA ILE A 188 -5.12 9.12 -8.59
C ILE A 188 -6.38 9.88 -9.00
N LEU A 189 -6.41 10.42 -10.22
CA LEU A 189 -7.57 11.11 -10.78
C LEU A 189 -8.80 10.21 -10.81
N LYS A 190 -8.63 8.94 -11.24
CA LYS A 190 -9.74 7.98 -11.27
C LYS A 190 -10.30 7.68 -9.86
N VAL A 191 -9.48 7.71 -8.82
CA VAL A 191 -9.90 7.41 -7.44
C VAL A 191 -10.44 8.63 -6.70
N LEU A 192 -9.78 9.78 -6.83
CA LEU A 192 -10.19 11.02 -6.15
C LEU A 192 -11.28 11.78 -6.91
N GLY A 193 -11.41 11.53 -8.22
CA GLY A 193 -12.26 12.30 -9.13
C GLY A 193 -11.70 13.70 -9.40
N GLY A 194 -12.49 14.50 -10.11
CA GLY A 194 -12.15 15.89 -10.44
C GLY A 194 -11.47 16.07 -11.80
N SER A 195 -10.80 17.21 -11.97
CA SER A 195 -10.09 17.59 -13.21
C SER A 195 -8.58 17.42 -13.08
N ASP A 196 -7.89 17.25 -14.22
CA ASP A 196 -6.42 17.23 -14.29
C ASP A 196 -5.79 18.49 -13.66
N SER A 197 -6.42 19.66 -13.84
CA SER A 197 -5.95 20.92 -13.25
C SER A 197 -6.02 20.92 -11.73
N ALA A 198 -7.10 20.39 -11.15
CA ALA A 198 -7.25 20.27 -9.72
C ALA A 198 -6.24 19.28 -9.13
N LEU A 199 -6.00 18.15 -9.81
CA LEU A 199 -4.98 17.19 -9.41
C LEU A 199 -3.58 17.79 -9.44
N LYS A 200 -3.24 18.55 -10.49
CA LYS A 200 -1.93 19.23 -10.57
C LYS A 200 -1.72 20.23 -9.42
N ALA A 201 -2.74 21.02 -9.08
CA ALA A 201 -2.66 21.95 -7.96
C ALA A 201 -2.49 21.23 -6.61
N LEU A 202 -3.21 20.12 -6.43
CA LEU A 202 -3.09 19.24 -5.26
C LEU A 202 -1.68 18.66 -5.14
N LEU A 203 -1.16 18.08 -6.23
CA LEU A 203 0.18 17.50 -6.28
C LEU A 203 1.23 18.57 -6.03
N PHE A 204 1.14 19.73 -6.66
CA PHE A 204 2.08 20.84 -6.43
C PHE A 204 2.18 21.20 -4.94
N THR A 205 1.03 21.29 -4.26
CA THR A 205 0.95 21.60 -2.83
C THR A 205 1.64 20.54 -1.98
N LEU A 206 1.41 19.25 -2.26
CA LEU A 206 2.01 18.16 -1.49
C LEU A 206 3.49 17.93 -1.82
N LEU A 207 3.92 18.15 -3.07
CA LEU A 207 5.30 18.02 -3.50
C LEU A 207 6.21 19.02 -2.79
N ASP A 208 5.75 20.25 -2.52
CA ASP A 208 6.53 21.23 -1.77
C ASP A 208 6.88 20.76 -0.35
N THR A 209 6.07 19.86 0.23
CA THR A 209 6.35 19.32 1.57
C THR A 209 7.60 18.44 1.61
N GLY A 210 7.96 17.81 0.49
CA GLY A 210 8.97 16.77 0.41
C GLY A 210 8.54 15.41 0.95
N VAL A 211 7.32 15.28 1.51
CA VAL A 211 6.74 14.00 1.94
C VAL A 211 6.28 13.18 0.73
N VAL A 212 5.63 13.85 -0.21
CA VAL A 212 5.21 13.28 -1.50
C VAL A 212 6.25 13.65 -2.54
N THR A 213 6.62 12.73 -3.42
CA THR A 213 7.55 12.94 -4.53
C THR A 213 7.02 12.31 -5.82
N ILE A 214 7.62 12.67 -6.96
CA ILE A 214 7.39 12.01 -8.24
C ILE A 214 8.71 11.41 -8.70
N SER A 215 8.72 10.09 -8.91
CA SER A 215 9.86 9.36 -9.46
C SER A 215 9.39 8.49 -10.63
N CYS A 216 10.07 8.59 -11.78
CA CYS A 216 9.72 7.84 -12.99
C CYS A 216 8.23 7.94 -13.41
N GLY A 217 7.61 9.12 -13.23
CA GLY A 217 6.20 9.34 -13.57
C GLY A 217 5.20 8.69 -12.61
N LEU A 218 5.66 8.29 -11.43
CA LEU A 218 4.84 7.76 -10.35
C LEU A 218 4.91 8.67 -9.12
N VAL A 219 3.75 8.99 -8.57
CA VAL A 219 3.60 9.72 -7.31
C VAL A 219 3.80 8.74 -6.15
N THR A 220 4.66 9.10 -5.19
CA THR A 220 5.07 8.23 -4.09
C THR A 220 5.26 8.99 -2.79
N ILE A 221 5.32 8.26 -1.67
CA ILE A 221 5.84 8.74 -0.39
C ILE A 221 7.14 7.98 -0.16
N GLU A 222 8.26 8.70 -0.05
CA GLU A 222 9.53 8.05 0.24
C GLU A 222 9.47 7.32 1.58
N GLN A 223 10.16 6.18 1.66
CA GLN A 223 10.04 5.25 2.78
C GLN A 223 10.32 5.89 4.15
N MET A 224 11.22 6.86 4.19
CA MET A 224 11.56 7.62 5.40
C MET A 224 10.43 8.54 5.87
N TYR A 225 9.55 9.00 4.98
CA TYR A 225 8.44 9.92 5.29
C TYR A 225 7.09 9.23 5.51
N ILE A 226 7.00 7.91 5.30
CA ILE A 226 5.81 7.10 5.64
C ILE A 226 5.30 7.35 7.08
N PRO A 227 6.17 7.48 8.12
CA PRO A 227 5.73 7.84 9.47
C PRO A 227 4.90 9.12 9.54
N ILE A 228 5.26 10.15 8.76
CA ILE A 228 4.54 11.43 8.72
C ILE A 228 3.15 11.22 8.12
N ALA A 229 3.05 10.46 7.03
CA ALA A 229 1.79 10.17 6.38
C ALA A 229 0.85 9.38 7.30
N VAL A 230 1.35 8.31 7.92
CA VAL A 230 0.61 7.48 8.88
C VAL A 230 0.15 8.29 10.09
N PHE A 231 1.01 9.19 10.60
CA PHE A 231 0.65 10.10 11.69
C PHE A 231 -0.58 10.94 11.34
N PHE A 232 -0.61 11.56 10.15
CA PHE A 232 -1.74 12.40 9.73
C PHE A 232 -2.99 11.60 9.40
N VAL A 233 -2.85 10.42 8.79
CA VAL A 233 -3.98 9.50 8.57
C VAL A 233 -4.65 9.16 9.91
N ARG A 234 -3.86 8.84 10.94
CA ARG A 234 -4.38 8.62 12.29
C ARG A 234 -5.03 9.87 12.86
N ALA A 235 -4.32 11.00 12.86
CA ALA A 235 -4.77 12.22 13.53
C ALA A 235 -6.03 12.84 12.90
N LYS A 236 -6.23 12.67 11.59
CA LYS A 236 -7.32 13.32 10.84
C LYS A 236 -8.42 12.38 10.40
N LEU A 237 -8.12 11.10 10.15
CA LEU A 237 -9.10 10.08 9.73
C LEU A 237 -9.43 9.08 10.84
N GLY A 238 -8.72 9.11 11.98
CA GLY A 238 -8.95 8.20 13.10
C GLY A 238 -8.48 6.77 12.87
N VAL A 239 -7.75 6.49 11.77
CA VAL A 239 -7.27 5.15 11.44
C VAL A 239 -5.82 4.98 11.89
N ASP A 240 -5.61 4.18 12.94
CA ASP A 240 -4.25 3.87 13.43
C ASP A 240 -3.67 2.64 12.72
N LEU A 241 -2.97 2.89 11.61
CA LEU A 241 -2.36 1.83 10.80
C LEU A 241 -1.25 1.06 11.52
N ILE A 242 -0.53 1.70 12.44
CA ILE A 242 0.46 1.00 13.25
C ILE A 242 -0.25 0.02 14.17
N GLN A 243 -1.28 0.47 14.90
CA GLN A 243 -2.04 -0.39 15.79
C GLN A 243 -2.69 -1.56 15.04
N LEU A 244 -3.29 -1.30 13.87
CA LEU A 244 -3.91 -2.35 13.07
C LEU A 244 -2.90 -3.42 12.64
N SER A 245 -1.66 -3.04 12.34
CA SER A 245 -0.58 -3.92 11.86
C SER A 245 0.24 -4.60 12.96
N GLN A 246 0.13 -4.17 14.23
CA GLN A 246 0.95 -4.68 15.34
C GLN A 246 0.89 -6.19 15.54
N ARG A 247 -0.24 -6.84 15.22
CA ARG A 247 -0.43 -8.28 15.41
C ARG A 247 0.59 -9.14 14.65
N TRP A 248 1.17 -8.62 13.56
CA TRP A 248 2.08 -9.38 12.70
C TRP A 248 3.55 -8.98 12.86
N VAL A 249 3.89 -8.10 13.82
CA VAL A 249 5.26 -7.61 14.06
C VAL A 249 5.68 -7.91 15.47
#